data_AF-A0A132NJJ9-F1
#
_entry.id   AF-A0A132NJJ9-F1
#
_cell.length_a   1.000
_cell.length_b   1.000
_cell.length_c   1.000
_cell.angle_alpha   90.00
_cell.angle_beta   90.00
_cell.angle_gamma   90.00
#
_symmetry.space_group_name_H-M   'P 1'
#
loop_
_entity.id
_entity.type
_entity.pdbx_description
1 polymer ?
#
loop_
_entity_poly.entity_id
_entity_poly.type
_entity_poly.pdbx_seq_one_letter_code
_entity_poly.pdbx_strand_id
1 'polypeptide(L)'
;MMVEGSLFRALGIYRVLTFCYAVVTYLREADHYRHPGLGWAVICLIGGWTVVTIWVYRRPRRRNWWMLGADLAFACAAMMSTRWLDDPAMVARGEPTITTIWVSSAVIAWAIKGGWRLGVVGALVLSAAATAERGALTGDTLHNNVLVLLAGLTVGYLVELARKGERAMSHALQIEVATRIRDVLAREIHDNVLQVLALVQRRGAEIGGEAAELGRLAGEQEAALRALVSSGWDADSL
;
A
#
# COMPACT_ATOMS: atom_id res chain seq x y z
N MET A 1 6.59 -0.33 0.25
CA MET A 1 6.48 1.14 -0.04
C MET A 1 5.72 1.39 -1.35
N MET A 2 5.79 0.46 -2.31
CA MET A 2 5.01 0.53 -3.55
C MET A 2 3.50 0.36 -3.31
N VAL A 3 3.10 -0.56 -2.43
CA VAL A 3 1.68 -0.82 -2.11
C VAL A 3 1.00 0.43 -1.55
N GLU A 4 1.61 1.09 -0.56
CA GLU A 4 1.10 2.34 -0.01
C GLU A 4 0.96 3.44 -1.08
N GLY A 5 1.95 3.58 -1.98
CA GLY A 5 1.87 4.50 -3.11
C GLY A 5 0.68 4.23 -4.04
N SER A 6 0.42 2.96 -4.35
CA SER A 6 -0.72 2.53 -5.17
C SER A 6 -2.05 2.83 -4.47
N LEU A 7 -2.15 2.51 -3.18
CA LEU A 7 -3.36 2.76 -2.37
C LEU A 7 -3.71 4.25 -2.28
N PHE A 8 -2.72 5.13 -2.08
CA PHE A 8 -2.97 6.58 -2.09
C PHE A 8 -3.36 7.10 -3.48
N ARG A 9 -2.92 6.45 -4.56
CA ARG A 9 -3.36 6.80 -5.92
C ARG A 9 -4.82 6.39 -6.13
N ALA A 10 -5.21 5.20 -5.68
CA ALA A 10 -6.59 4.74 -5.69
C ALA A 10 -7.50 5.66 -4.85
N LEU A 11 -7.02 6.10 -3.67
CA LEU A 11 -7.71 7.11 -2.86
C LEU A 11 -7.92 8.43 -3.61
N GLY A 12 -6.94 8.87 -4.41
CA GLY A 12 -7.10 10.05 -5.25
C GLY A 12 -8.25 9.90 -6.26
N ILE A 13 -8.36 8.75 -6.92
CA ILE A 13 -9.46 8.43 -7.86
C ILE A 13 -10.80 8.41 -7.10
N TYR A 14 -10.83 7.73 -5.95
CA TYR A 14 -12.01 7.67 -5.09
C TYR A 14 -12.50 9.08 -4.69
N ARG A 15 -11.58 9.99 -4.35
CA ARG A 15 -11.92 11.39 -4.04
C ARG A 15 -12.52 12.14 -5.20
N VAL A 16 -11.98 11.98 -6.41
CA VAL A 16 -12.55 12.63 -7.60
C VAL A 16 -13.95 12.10 -7.88
N LEU A 17 -14.15 10.78 -7.81
CA LEU A 17 -15.46 10.17 -8.05
C LEU A 17 -16.50 10.62 -7.03
N THR A 18 -16.15 10.62 -5.74
CA THR A 18 -17.05 11.07 -4.67
C THR A 18 -17.31 12.58 -4.72
N PHE A 19 -16.34 13.39 -5.16
CA PHE A 19 -16.55 14.80 -5.43
C PHE A 19 -17.53 15.02 -6.61
N CYS A 20 -17.34 14.32 -7.74
CA CYS A 20 -18.27 14.39 -8.87
C CYS A 20 -19.69 13.96 -8.45
N TYR A 21 -19.80 12.91 -7.63
CA TYR A 21 -21.07 12.50 -7.06
C TYR A 21 -21.70 13.60 -6.21
N ALA A 22 -20.94 14.24 -5.31
CA ALA A 22 -21.43 15.38 -4.52
C ALA A 22 -21.93 16.53 -5.41
N VAL A 23 -21.22 16.86 -6.48
CA VAL A 23 -21.63 17.89 -7.45
C VAL A 23 -22.95 17.49 -8.14
N VAL A 24 -23.08 16.25 -8.61
CA VAL A 24 -24.31 15.78 -9.28
C VAL A 24 -25.51 15.78 -8.32
N THR A 25 -25.32 15.31 -7.09
CA THR A 25 -26.36 15.34 -6.06
C THR A 25 -26.77 16.78 -5.77
N TYR A 26 -25.80 17.68 -5.60
CA TYR A 26 -26.08 19.09 -5.37
C TYR A 26 -26.84 19.75 -6.53
N LEU A 27 -26.47 19.45 -7.78
CA LEU A 27 -27.17 19.98 -8.95
C LEU A 27 -28.62 19.48 -9.09
N ARG A 28 -28.92 18.27 -8.62
CA ARG A 28 -30.29 17.71 -8.65
C ARG A 28 -31.20 18.35 -7.60
N GLU A 29 -30.64 18.64 -6.44
CA GLU A 29 -31.37 19.26 -5.32
C GLU A 29 -31.19 20.78 -5.25
N ALA A 30 -30.50 21.39 -6.23
CA ALA A 30 -30.14 22.81 -6.22
C ALA A 30 -31.35 23.75 -6.02
N ASP A 31 -32.51 23.37 -6.57
CA ASP A 31 -33.76 24.13 -6.49
C ASP A 31 -34.46 24.02 -5.12
N HIS A 32 -34.10 23.01 -4.31
CA HIS A 32 -34.66 22.79 -2.97
C HIS A 32 -33.85 23.48 -1.86
N TYR A 33 -32.62 23.93 -2.15
CA TYR A 33 -31.80 24.62 -1.16
C TYR A 33 -32.21 26.10 -1.01
N ARG A 34 -32.44 26.51 0.25
CA ARG A 34 -32.79 27.90 0.62
C ARG A 34 -31.73 28.93 0.19
N HIS A 35 -30.46 28.53 0.11
CA HIS A 35 -29.33 29.40 -0.21
C HIS A 35 -28.35 28.75 -1.21
N PRO A 36 -28.66 28.75 -2.52
CA PRO A 36 -27.83 28.09 -3.54
C PRO A 36 -26.41 28.67 -3.63
N GLY A 37 -26.21 29.96 -3.32
CA GLY A 37 -24.87 30.55 -3.31
C GLY A 37 -23.92 29.93 -2.28
N LEU A 38 -24.43 29.53 -1.11
CA LEU A 38 -23.61 28.93 -0.06
C LEU A 38 -23.26 27.47 -0.37
N GLY A 39 -24.18 26.72 -1.00
CA GLY A 39 -23.90 25.35 -1.43
C GLY A 39 -22.77 25.29 -2.46
N TRP A 40 -22.74 26.20 -3.43
CA TRP A 40 -21.60 26.35 -4.35
C TRP A 40 -20.29 26.68 -3.65
N ALA A 41 -20.32 27.48 -2.57
CA ALA A 41 -19.12 27.77 -1.78
C ALA A 41 -18.57 26.50 -1.11
N VAL A 42 -19.44 25.65 -0.55
CA VAL A 42 -19.02 24.35 0.04
C VAL A 42 -18.48 23.41 -1.04
N ILE A 43 -19.14 23.31 -2.20
CA ILE A 43 -18.67 22.51 -3.34
C ILE A 43 -17.27 22.99 -3.79
N CYS A 44 -17.06 24.30 -3.92
CA CYS A 44 -15.75 24.86 -4.27
C CYS A 44 -14.69 24.56 -3.20
N LEU A 45 -15.07 24.62 -1.92
CA LEU A 45 -14.20 24.34 -0.78
C LEU A 45 -13.76 22.88 -0.75
N ILE A 46 -14.68 21.91 -0.89
CA ILE A 46 -14.33 20.48 -0.97
C ILE A 46 -13.59 20.15 -2.27
N GLY A 47 -13.88 20.85 -3.38
CA GLY A 47 -13.17 20.70 -4.65
C GLY A 47 -11.73 21.16 -4.55
N GLY A 48 -11.51 22.35 -3.99
CA GLY A 48 -10.18 22.88 -3.70
C GLY A 48 -9.39 21.97 -2.76
N TRP A 49 -10.02 21.48 -1.69
CA TRP A 49 -9.40 20.52 -0.79
C TRP A 49 -9.07 19.18 -1.46
N THR A 50 -9.92 18.72 -2.38
CA THR A 50 -9.66 17.52 -3.17
C THR A 50 -8.40 17.68 -4.02
N VAL A 51 -8.23 18.81 -4.70
CA VAL A 51 -7.02 19.12 -5.47
C VAL A 51 -5.79 19.18 -4.57
N VAL A 52 -5.88 19.87 -3.44
CA VAL A 52 -4.79 19.99 -2.46
C VAL A 52 -4.39 18.60 -1.94
N THR A 53 -5.33 17.78 -1.50
CA THR A 53 -5.05 16.45 -0.95
C THR A 53 -4.45 15.51 -2.00
N ILE A 54 -4.93 15.54 -3.25
CA ILE A 54 -4.33 14.78 -4.36
C ILE A 54 -2.88 15.21 -4.56
N TRP A 55 -2.60 16.51 -4.60
CA TRP A 55 -1.25 17.03 -4.82
C TRP A 55 -0.30 16.70 -3.66
N VAL A 56 -0.77 16.85 -2.42
CA VAL A 56 0.01 16.57 -1.22
C VAL A 56 0.27 15.06 -1.08
N TYR A 57 -0.73 14.21 -1.29
CA TYR A 57 -0.59 12.75 -1.17
C TYR A 57 0.25 12.11 -2.29
N ARG A 58 0.51 12.81 -3.40
CA ARG A 58 1.52 12.38 -4.40
C ARG A 58 2.92 12.30 -3.82
N ARG A 59 3.28 13.09 -2.81
CA ARG A 59 4.63 13.12 -2.22
C ARG A 59 4.68 12.29 -0.94
N PRO A 60 5.45 11.18 -0.87
CA PRO A 60 5.52 10.32 0.31
C PRO A 60 5.90 11.07 1.60
N ARG A 61 6.85 12.03 1.51
CA ARG A 61 7.30 12.85 2.65
C ARG A 61 6.19 13.72 3.27
N ARG A 62 5.14 14.03 2.52
CA ARG A 62 4.03 14.90 2.96
C ARG A 62 2.85 14.10 3.52
N ARG A 63 2.90 12.76 3.48
CA ARG A 63 1.88 11.87 4.09
C ARG A 63 2.09 11.75 5.60
N ASN A 64 2.33 12.86 6.30
CA ASN A 64 2.54 12.88 7.74
C ASN A 64 1.20 12.84 8.51
N TRP A 65 1.24 12.52 9.81
CA TRP A 65 0.01 12.38 10.61
C TRP A 65 -0.73 13.71 10.77
N TRP A 66 0.01 14.82 10.77
CA TRP A 66 -0.54 16.17 10.74
C TRP A 66 -1.45 16.43 9.53
N MET A 67 -1.02 16.04 8.32
CA MET A 67 -1.84 16.19 7.12
C MET A 67 -3.10 15.32 7.17
N LEU A 68 -2.98 14.07 7.61
CA LEU A 68 -4.16 13.19 7.73
C LEU A 68 -5.13 13.67 8.82
N GLY A 69 -4.61 14.23 9.91
CA GLY A 69 -5.43 14.87 10.95
C GLY A 69 -6.14 16.11 10.42
N ALA A 70 -5.43 16.97 9.69
CA ALA A 70 -6.02 18.15 9.04
C ALA A 70 -7.08 17.75 8.01
N ASP A 71 -6.85 16.68 7.25
CA ASP A 71 -7.81 16.14 6.28
C ASP A 71 -9.09 15.64 6.95
N LEU A 72 -8.98 14.90 8.05
CA LEU A 72 -10.13 14.45 8.83
C LEU A 72 -10.86 15.62 9.51
N ALA A 73 -10.13 16.58 10.06
CA ALA A 73 -10.70 17.78 10.67
C ALA A 73 -11.44 18.63 9.63
N PHE A 74 -10.87 18.82 8.43
CA PHE A 74 -11.52 19.51 7.33
C PHE A 74 -12.78 18.77 6.88
N ALA A 75 -12.72 17.44 6.77
CA ALA A 75 -13.85 16.60 6.42
C ALA A 75 -15.01 16.76 7.45
N CYS A 76 -14.68 16.75 8.74
CA CYS A 76 -15.66 17.01 9.80
C CYS A 76 -16.20 18.45 9.77
N ALA A 77 -15.35 19.45 9.55
CA ALA A 77 -15.75 20.85 9.49
C ALA A 77 -16.64 21.15 8.28
N ALA A 78 -16.31 20.61 7.10
CA ALA A 78 -17.12 20.73 5.90
C ALA A 78 -18.49 20.07 6.11
N MET A 79 -18.52 18.89 6.73
CA MET A 79 -19.78 18.22 7.08
C MET A 79 -20.61 19.07 8.05
N MET A 80 -20.04 19.51 9.17
CA MET A 80 -20.74 20.34 10.16
C MET A 80 -21.18 21.71 9.62
N SER A 81 -20.48 22.25 8.61
CA SER A 81 -20.89 23.51 7.98
C SER A 81 -22.26 23.37 7.31
N THR A 82 -22.61 22.17 6.82
CA THR A 82 -23.89 21.86 6.17
C THR A 82 -25.09 22.19 7.08
N ARG A 83 -24.98 22.00 8.40
CA ARG A 83 -26.02 22.38 9.38
C ARG A 83 -26.44 23.85 9.31
N TRP A 84 -25.53 24.74 8.95
CA TRP A 84 -25.80 26.18 8.84
C TRP A 84 -26.36 26.57 7.47
N LEU A 85 -26.23 25.68 6.48
CA LEU A 85 -26.64 25.90 5.10
C LEU A 85 -28.00 25.25 4.77
N ASP A 86 -28.30 24.12 5.38
CA ASP A 86 -29.52 23.36 5.10
C ASP A 86 -30.74 23.92 5.84
N ASP A 87 -31.90 23.79 5.21
CA ASP A 87 -33.19 24.04 5.87
C ASP A 87 -33.34 23.05 7.04
N PRO A 88 -33.70 23.49 8.27
CA PRO A 88 -33.93 22.61 9.41
C PRO A 88 -34.87 21.44 9.10
N ALA A 89 -35.78 21.59 8.12
CA ALA A 89 -36.68 20.54 7.66
C ALA A 89 -36.00 19.43 6.83
N MET A 90 -34.91 19.70 6.10
CA MET A 90 -34.17 18.69 5.33
C MET A 90 -33.29 17.85 6.25
N VAL A 91 -32.65 18.49 7.24
CA VAL A 91 -31.88 17.82 8.30
C VAL A 91 -32.76 16.87 9.11
N ALA A 92 -34.00 17.27 9.41
CA ALA A 92 -34.97 16.44 10.13
C ALA A 92 -35.49 15.23 9.33
N ARG A 93 -35.48 15.30 7.99
CA ARG A 93 -35.89 14.21 7.08
C ARG A 93 -34.78 13.19 6.80
N GLY A 94 -33.58 13.44 7.32
CA GLY A 94 -32.46 12.51 7.21
C GLY A 94 -31.74 12.53 5.86
N GLU A 95 -32.02 13.51 5.01
CA GLU A 95 -31.48 13.59 3.66
C GLU A 95 -29.94 13.68 3.62
N PRO A 96 -29.30 13.24 2.51
CA PRO A 96 -27.85 13.24 2.39
C PRO A 96 -27.28 14.65 2.52
N THR A 97 -26.29 14.83 3.38
CA THR A 97 -25.54 16.10 3.46
C THR A 97 -24.86 16.41 2.13
N ILE A 98 -24.63 17.69 1.83
CA ILE A 98 -23.95 18.14 0.59
C ILE A 98 -22.60 17.42 0.39
N THR A 99 -21.91 17.08 1.47
CA THR A 99 -20.64 16.36 1.42
C THR A 99 -20.76 14.85 1.15
N THR A 100 -21.97 14.28 1.25
CA THR A 100 -22.31 12.89 0.91
C THR A 100 -21.24 11.86 1.36
N ILE A 101 -20.79 11.01 0.45
CA ILE A 101 -19.80 9.94 0.67
C ILE A 101 -18.38 10.52 0.73
N TRP A 102 -18.15 11.74 0.22
CA TRP A 102 -16.81 12.33 0.10
C TRP A 102 -16.07 12.38 1.45
N VAL A 103 -16.77 12.58 2.56
CA VAL A 103 -16.18 12.66 3.90
C VAL A 103 -15.47 11.36 4.33
N SER A 104 -15.95 10.20 3.84
CA SER A 104 -15.34 8.90 4.12
C SER A 104 -13.94 8.73 3.50
N SER A 105 -13.56 9.58 2.54
CA SER A 105 -12.21 9.59 1.97
C SER A 105 -11.12 9.87 3.03
N ALA A 106 -11.42 10.69 4.04
CA ALA A 106 -10.50 10.94 5.14
C ALA A 106 -10.33 9.68 6.04
N VAL A 107 -11.41 8.94 6.26
CA VAL A 107 -11.38 7.66 6.99
C VAL A 107 -10.53 6.62 6.24
N ILE A 108 -10.72 6.54 4.92
CA ILE A 108 -9.92 5.65 4.07
C ILE A 108 -8.44 6.07 4.10
N ALA A 109 -8.12 7.36 4.12
CA ALA A 109 -6.74 7.83 4.26
C ALA A 109 -6.08 7.35 5.57
N TRP A 110 -6.82 7.44 6.68
CA TRP A 110 -6.39 6.92 7.99
C TRP A 110 -6.22 5.40 7.97
N ALA A 111 -7.14 4.67 7.33
CA ALA A 111 -7.06 3.22 7.18
C ALA A 111 -5.84 2.80 6.33
N ILE A 112 -5.59 3.49 5.21
CA ILE A 112 -4.45 3.21 4.32
C ILE A 112 -3.13 3.42 5.04
N LYS A 113 -3.02 4.46 5.88
CA LYS A 113 -1.78 4.75 6.59
C LYS A 113 -1.61 3.86 7.82
N GLY A 114 -2.67 3.73 8.61
CA GLY A 114 -2.63 3.19 9.96
C GLY A 114 -3.20 1.80 10.16
N GLY A 115 -3.71 1.15 9.11
CA GLY A 115 -4.37 -0.15 9.20
C GLY A 115 -5.78 -0.04 9.79
N TRP A 116 -6.34 -1.18 10.23
CA TRP A 116 -7.74 -1.25 10.66
C TRP A 116 -8.01 -0.44 11.92
N ARG A 117 -7.06 -0.41 12.88
CA ARG A 117 -7.24 0.34 14.14
C ARG A 117 -7.46 1.83 13.89
N LEU A 118 -6.63 2.42 13.04
CA LEU A 118 -6.73 3.85 12.74
C LEU A 118 -7.83 4.15 11.73
N GLY A 119 -8.20 3.20 10.86
CA GLY A 119 -9.43 3.28 10.07
C GLY A 119 -10.68 3.36 10.96
N VAL A 120 -10.76 2.53 12.00
CA VAL A 120 -11.84 2.58 12.99
C VAL A 120 -11.83 3.90 13.76
N VAL A 121 -10.67 4.37 14.22
CA VAL A 121 -10.58 5.68 14.90
C VAL A 121 -11.07 6.82 14.00
N GLY A 122 -10.64 6.87 12.74
CA GLY A 122 -11.12 7.87 11.79
C GLY A 122 -12.64 7.79 11.57
N ALA A 123 -13.18 6.58 11.45
CA ALA A 123 -14.61 6.36 11.31
C ALA A 123 -15.40 6.80 12.55
N LEU A 124 -14.89 6.55 13.75
CA LEU A 124 -15.51 6.96 15.01
C LEU A 124 -15.52 8.49 15.15
N VAL A 125 -14.41 9.15 14.83
CA VAL A 125 -14.34 10.63 14.85
C VAL A 125 -15.34 11.21 13.86
N LEU A 126 -15.41 10.66 12.64
CA LEU A 126 -16.37 11.11 11.65
C LEU A 126 -17.82 10.86 12.09
N SER A 127 -18.11 9.68 12.63
CA SER A 127 -19.44 9.31 13.14
C SER A 127 -19.87 10.20 14.31
N ALA A 128 -18.94 10.58 15.18
CA ALA A 128 -19.18 11.51 16.28
C ALA A 128 -19.55 12.90 15.75
N ALA A 129 -18.83 13.39 14.74
CA ALA A 129 -19.16 14.66 14.09
C ALA A 129 -20.53 14.60 13.41
N ALA A 130 -20.88 13.49 12.75
CA ALA A 130 -22.18 13.32 12.07
C ALA A 130 -23.34 13.29 13.08
N THR A 131 -23.12 12.65 14.23
CA THR A 131 -24.11 12.61 15.32
C THR A 131 -24.27 13.97 15.98
N ALA A 132 -23.17 14.70 16.21
CA ALA A 132 -23.19 16.04 16.77
C ALA A 132 -23.87 17.05 15.83
N GLU A 133 -23.68 16.91 14.53
CA GLU A 133 -24.36 17.73 13.52
C GLU A 133 -25.88 17.59 13.62
N ARG A 134 -26.40 16.34 13.63
CA ARG A 134 -27.84 16.05 13.67
C ARG A 134 -28.47 16.23 15.07
N GLY A 135 -27.67 16.22 16.14
CA GLY A 135 -28.14 16.39 17.52
C GLY A 135 -28.97 15.23 18.07
N ALA A 136 -29.22 14.19 17.28
CA ALA A 136 -29.95 12.99 17.66
C ALA A 136 -29.44 11.75 16.89
N LEU A 137 -29.43 10.61 17.58
CA LEU A 137 -29.17 9.30 16.97
C LEU A 137 -30.47 8.80 16.30
N THR A 138 -30.69 9.25 15.07
CA THR A 138 -31.76 8.73 14.21
C THR A 138 -31.31 7.41 13.55
N GLY A 139 -32.26 6.57 13.14
CA GLY A 139 -31.98 5.27 12.49
C GLY A 139 -31.04 5.39 11.28
N ASP A 140 -31.24 6.40 10.44
CA ASP A 140 -30.41 6.65 9.25
C ASP A 140 -28.98 7.07 9.62
N THR A 141 -28.82 7.83 10.71
CA THR A 141 -27.50 8.27 11.19
C THR A 141 -26.72 7.08 11.73
N LEU A 142 -27.38 6.22 12.51
CA LEU A 142 -26.80 4.98 12.99
C LEU A 142 -26.39 4.07 11.82
N HIS A 143 -27.27 3.91 10.82
CA HIS A 143 -26.98 3.12 9.64
C HIS A 143 -25.74 3.64 8.89
N ASN A 144 -25.69 4.95 8.59
CA ASN A 144 -24.55 5.56 7.91
C ASN A 144 -23.26 5.47 8.73
N ASN A 145 -23.32 5.68 10.05
CA ASN A 145 -22.17 5.54 10.94
C ASN A 145 -21.62 4.10 10.91
N VAL A 146 -22.51 3.10 10.95
CA VAL A 146 -22.11 1.68 10.84
C VAL A 146 -21.45 1.41 9.48
N LEU A 147 -22.00 1.92 8.37
CA LEU A 147 -21.39 1.76 7.04
C LEU A 147 -19.97 2.35 6.97
N VAL A 148 -19.77 3.56 7.49
CA VAL A 148 -18.46 4.21 7.52
C VAL A 148 -17.48 3.43 8.40
N LEU A 149 -17.95 2.91 9.53
CA LEU A 149 -17.13 2.09 10.44
C LEU A 149 -16.71 0.77 9.78
N LEU A 150 -17.64 0.07 9.13
CA LEU A 150 -17.36 -1.14 8.37
C LEU A 150 -16.42 -0.87 7.20
N ALA A 151 -16.59 0.26 6.49
CA ALA A 151 -15.69 0.65 5.41
C ALA A 151 -14.26 0.90 5.94
N GLY A 152 -14.11 1.67 7.03
CA GLY A 152 -12.81 1.92 7.65
C GLY A 152 -12.13 0.65 8.15
N LEU A 153 -12.89 -0.24 8.78
CA LEU A 153 -12.42 -1.54 9.27
C LEU A 153 -11.96 -2.44 8.10
N THR A 154 -12.84 -2.66 7.12
CA THR A 154 -12.58 -3.57 5.98
C THR A 154 -11.42 -3.07 5.14
N VAL A 155 -11.39 -1.77 4.80
CA VAL A 155 -10.27 -1.20 4.03
C VAL A 155 -8.97 -1.31 4.83
N GLY A 156 -9.00 -0.98 6.12
CA GLY A 156 -7.80 -1.08 6.96
C GLY A 156 -7.30 -2.52 7.11
N TYR A 157 -8.20 -3.51 7.17
CA TYR A 157 -7.86 -4.92 7.19
C TYR A 157 -7.25 -5.39 5.85
N LEU A 158 -7.85 -5.01 4.72
CA LEU A 158 -7.31 -5.30 3.39
C LEU A 158 -5.92 -4.69 3.19
N VAL A 159 -5.69 -3.48 3.71
CA VAL A 159 -4.39 -2.82 3.68
C VAL A 159 -3.36 -3.61 4.50
N GLU A 160 -3.73 -4.10 5.68
CA GLU A 160 -2.85 -4.95 6.48
C GLU A 160 -2.55 -6.29 5.81
N LEU A 161 -3.56 -6.91 5.19
CA LEU A 161 -3.40 -8.14 4.44
C LEU A 161 -2.45 -7.93 3.24
N ALA A 162 -2.62 -6.85 2.49
CA ALA A 162 -1.74 -6.49 1.38
C ALA A 162 -0.30 -6.24 1.84
N ARG A 163 -0.11 -5.55 2.97
CA ARG A 163 1.22 -5.31 3.58
C ARG A 163 1.88 -6.61 4.05
N LYS A 164 1.11 -7.55 4.61
CA LYS A 164 1.61 -8.89 4.97
C LYS A 164 2.02 -9.67 3.73
N GLY A 165 1.22 -9.61 2.66
CA GLY A 165 1.54 -10.20 1.36
C GLY A 165 2.82 -9.65 0.71
N GLU A 166 3.00 -8.32 0.70
CA GLU A 166 4.22 -7.68 0.17
C GLU A 166 5.47 -8.17 0.91
N ARG A 167 5.40 -8.28 2.25
CA ARG A 167 6.51 -8.78 3.08
C ARG A 167 6.82 -10.25 2.78
N ALA A 168 5.80 -11.10 2.72
CA ALA A 168 5.99 -12.52 2.41
C ALA A 168 6.60 -12.74 1.02
N MET A 169 6.11 -12.02 0.01
CA MET A 169 6.64 -12.08 -1.37
C MET A 169 8.08 -11.59 -1.43
N SER A 170 8.42 -10.49 -0.75
CA SER A 170 9.79 -9.98 -0.73
C SER A 170 10.78 -10.96 -0.11
N HIS A 171 10.35 -11.70 0.91
CA HIS A 171 11.17 -12.71 1.57
C HIS A 171 11.37 -13.95 0.68
N ALA A 172 10.30 -14.40 0.01
CA ALA A 172 10.38 -15.50 -0.95
C ALA A 172 11.34 -15.18 -2.11
N LEU A 173 11.27 -13.96 -2.65
CA LEU A 173 12.16 -13.52 -3.72
C LEU A 173 13.62 -13.45 -3.27
N GLN A 174 13.88 -13.00 -2.02
CA GLN A 174 15.24 -12.99 -1.46
C GLN A 174 15.81 -14.40 -1.33
N ILE A 175 15.01 -15.37 -0.90
CA ILE A 175 15.42 -16.78 -0.81
C ILE A 175 15.72 -17.32 -2.21
N GLU A 176 14.82 -17.10 -3.18
CA GLU A 176 15.01 -17.58 -4.55
C GLU A 176 16.30 -17.03 -5.19
N VAL A 177 16.57 -15.73 -5.00
CA VAL A 177 17.80 -15.09 -5.50
C VAL A 177 19.03 -15.67 -4.82
N ALA A 178 19.00 -15.87 -3.50
CA ALA A 178 20.12 -16.46 -2.76
C ALA A 178 20.44 -17.89 -3.23
N THR A 179 19.41 -18.72 -3.43
CA THR A 179 19.58 -20.09 -3.95
C THR A 179 20.16 -20.08 -5.37
N ARG A 180 19.63 -19.22 -6.26
CA ARG A 180 20.14 -19.13 -7.63
C ARG A 180 21.60 -18.70 -7.68
N ILE A 181 22.00 -17.73 -6.84
CA ILE A 181 23.40 -17.28 -6.76
C ILE A 181 24.29 -18.41 -6.26
N ARG A 182 23.87 -19.15 -5.23
CA ARG A 182 24.61 -20.33 -4.74
C ARG A 182 24.84 -21.35 -5.87
N ASP A 183 23.81 -21.68 -6.63
CA ASP A 183 23.90 -22.68 -7.70
C ASP A 183 24.80 -22.22 -8.86
N VAL A 184 24.74 -20.94 -9.22
CA VAL A 184 25.62 -20.35 -10.24
C VAL A 184 27.06 -20.31 -9.75
N LEU A 185 27.29 -19.84 -8.52
CA LEU A 185 28.62 -19.72 -7.94
C LEU A 185 29.28 -21.08 -7.76
N ALA A 186 28.52 -22.09 -7.33
CA ALA A 186 29.02 -23.47 -7.23
C ALA A 186 29.50 -23.97 -8.60
N ARG A 187 28.67 -23.85 -9.65
CA ARG A 187 29.04 -24.26 -11.01
C ARG A 187 30.28 -23.53 -11.52
N GLU A 188 30.34 -22.20 -11.36
CA GLU A 188 31.48 -21.39 -11.80
C GLU A 188 32.79 -21.77 -11.07
N ILE A 189 32.73 -21.98 -9.75
CA ILE A 189 33.89 -22.42 -8.96
C ILE A 189 34.34 -23.81 -9.40
N HIS A 190 33.40 -24.76 -9.60
CA HIS A 190 33.73 -26.11 -10.04
C HIS A 190 34.40 -26.10 -11.42
N ASP A 191 33.85 -25.38 -12.39
CA ASP A 191 34.41 -25.30 -13.74
C ASP A 191 35.79 -24.64 -13.75
N ASN A 192 35.97 -23.56 -13.00
CA ASN A 192 37.25 -22.86 -12.89
C ASN A 192 38.33 -23.75 -12.24
N VAL A 193 38.00 -24.45 -11.14
CA VAL A 193 38.94 -25.37 -10.48
C VAL A 193 39.32 -26.51 -11.43
N LEU A 194 38.38 -27.11 -12.13
CA LEU A 194 38.65 -28.14 -13.14
C LEU A 194 39.53 -27.60 -14.27
N GLN A 195 39.27 -26.37 -14.75
CA GLN A 195 40.07 -25.73 -15.80
C GLN A 195 41.51 -25.48 -15.35
N VAL A 196 41.71 -25.03 -14.11
CA VAL A 196 43.05 -24.80 -13.54
C VAL A 196 43.81 -26.11 -13.37
N LEU A 197 43.15 -27.16 -12.85
CA LEU A 197 43.78 -28.49 -12.70
C LEU A 197 44.20 -29.09 -14.05
N ALA A 198 43.34 -29.01 -15.07
CA ALA A 198 43.65 -29.47 -16.42
C ALA A 198 44.82 -28.69 -17.04
N LEU A 199 44.89 -27.37 -16.79
CA LEU A 199 45.99 -26.53 -17.25
C LEU A 199 47.31 -26.91 -16.56
N VAL A 200 47.28 -27.15 -15.24
CA VAL A 200 48.46 -27.60 -14.47
C VAL A 200 48.92 -28.97 -14.94
N GLN A 201 48.00 -29.91 -15.18
CA GLN A 201 48.32 -31.24 -15.71
C GLN A 201 49.04 -31.14 -17.06
N ARG A 202 48.47 -30.39 -18.01
CA ARG A 202 49.05 -30.21 -19.35
C ARG A 202 50.43 -29.56 -19.27
N ARG A 203 50.56 -28.49 -18.49
CA ARG A 203 51.81 -27.72 -18.43
C ARG A 203 52.91 -28.46 -17.66
N GLY A 204 52.56 -29.24 -16.64
CA GLY A 204 53.50 -30.11 -15.93
C GLY A 204 54.09 -31.18 -16.84
N ALA A 205 53.26 -31.80 -17.69
CA ALA A 205 53.72 -32.79 -18.68
C ALA A 205 54.65 -32.19 -19.74
N GLU A 206 54.40 -30.95 -20.18
CA GLU A 206 55.24 -30.24 -21.16
C GLU A 206 56.61 -29.81 -20.61
N ILE A 207 56.70 -29.46 -19.32
CA ILE A 207 57.96 -29.01 -18.69
C ILE A 207 58.87 -30.20 -18.31
N GLY A 208 58.28 -31.31 -17.86
CA GLY A 208 59.03 -32.52 -17.49
C GLY A 208 59.69 -32.46 -16.10
N GLY A 209 60.31 -33.57 -15.69
CA GLY A 209 60.96 -33.69 -14.38
C GLY A 209 59.97 -33.69 -13.20
N GLU A 210 60.32 -33.02 -12.11
CA GLU A 210 59.50 -32.92 -10.89
C GLU A 210 58.14 -32.23 -11.17
N ALA A 211 58.08 -31.34 -12.16
CA ALA A 211 56.85 -30.69 -12.60
C ALA A 211 55.85 -31.65 -13.29
N ALA A 212 56.34 -32.74 -13.91
CA ALA A 212 55.47 -33.75 -14.50
C ALA A 212 54.76 -34.58 -13.44
N GLU A 213 55.40 -34.81 -12.29
CA GLU A 213 54.80 -35.52 -11.16
C GLU A 213 53.70 -34.67 -10.49
N LEU A 214 53.93 -33.37 -10.34
CA LEU A 214 52.89 -32.41 -9.90
C LEU A 214 51.71 -32.36 -10.88
N GLY A 215 51.97 -32.40 -12.19
CA GLY A 215 50.93 -32.46 -13.21
C GLY A 215 50.09 -33.74 -13.13
N ARG A 216 50.71 -34.89 -12.86
CA ARG A 216 50.00 -36.17 -12.66
C ARG A 216 49.08 -36.12 -11.44
N LEU A 217 49.58 -35.62 -10.31
CA LEU A 217 48.79 -35.45 -9.09
C LEU A 217 47.60 -34.51 -9.30
N ALA A 218 47.78 -33.42 -10.06
CA ALA A 218 46.68 -32.52 -10.42
C ALA A 218 45.58 -33.23 -11.24
N GLY A 219 45.96 -34.11 -12.17
CA GLY A 219 45.01 -34.92 -12.95
C GLY A 219 44.26 -35.96 -12.10
N GLU A 220 44.91 -36.55 -11.10
CA GLU A 220 44.25 -37.45 -10.14
C GLU A 220 43.22 -36.70 -9.27
N GLN A 221 43.55 -35.47 -8.85
CA GLN A 221 42.61 -34.60 -8.12
C GLN A 221 41.43 -34.16 -9.00
N GLU A 222 41.64 -33.86 -10.28
CA GLU A 222 40.56 -33.55 -11.23
C GLU A 222 39.61 -34.74 -11.39
N ALA A 223 40.15 -35.95 -11.56
CA ALA A 223 39.37 -37.18 -11.68
C ALA A 223 38.58 -37.48 -10.40
N ALA A 224 39.19 -37.32 -9.23
CA ALA A 224 38.54 -37.47 -7.93
C ALA A 224 37.41 -36.44 -7.74
N LEU A 225 37.64 -35.18 -8.13
CA LEU A 225 36.64 -34.11 -8.04
C LEU A 225 35.45 -34.35 -8.98
N ARG A 226 35.68 -34.77 -10.24
CA ARG A 226 34.60 -35.15 -11.17
C ARG A 226 33.78 -36.32 -10.65
N ALA A 227 34.43 -37.33 -10.06
CA ALA A 227 33.74 -38.46 -9.45
C ALA A 227 32.82 -37.98 -8.31
N LEU A 228 33.34 -37.14 -7.42
CA LEU A 228 32.58 -36.57 -6.29
C LEU A 228 31.37 -35.74 -6.74
N VAL A 229 31.55 -34.87 -7.74
CA VAL A 229 30.47 -34.04 -8.30
C VAL A 229 29.42 -34.89 -9.00
N SER A 230 29.82 -35.94 -9.72
CA SER A 230 28.90 -36.86 -10.42
C SER A 230 28.08 -37.76 -9.48
N SER A 231 28.59 -38.03 -8.28
CA SER A 231 27.88 -38.84 -7.26
C SER A 231 26.80 -38.08 -6.49
N GLY A 232 26.62 -36.78 -6.73
CA GLY A 232 25.60 -35.97 -6.04
C GLY A 232 26.00 -35.69 -4.58
N TRP A 233 26.86 -34.71 -4.37
CA TRP A 233 27.14 -34.22 -3.01
C TRP A 233 25.94 -33.39 -2.51
N ASP A 234 25.01 -34.05 -1.83
CA ASP A 234 23.92 -33.39 -1.10
C ASP A 234 24.46 -32.82 0.22
N ALA A 235 24.62 -31.50 0.24
CA ALA A 235 25.13 -30.72 1.38
C ALA A 235 24.21 -30.71 2.63
N ASP A 236 23.08 -31.41 2.61
CA ASP A 236 22.12 -31.55 3.72
C ASP A 236 22.41 -32.77 4.63
N SER A 237 23.54 -33.45 4.45
CA SER A 237 23.91 -34.69 5.17
C SER A 237 24.86 -34.52 6.37
N LEU A 238 24.97 -33.30 6.92
CA LEU A 238 25.72 -32.98 8.16
C LEU A 238 24.79 -32.38 9.23
#